data_AF-A0A530BF08-F1
#
_entry.id   AF-A0A530BF08-F1
#
_cell.length_a   1.000
_cell.length_b   1.000
_cell.length_c   1.000
_cell.angle_alpha   90.00
_cell.angle_beta   90.00
_cell.angle_gamma   90.00
#
_symmetry.space_group_name_H-M   'P 1'
#
loop_
_entity.id
_entity.type
_entity.pdbx_description
1 polymer ?
#
loop_
_entity_poly.entity_id
_entity_poly.type
_entity_poly.pdbx_seq_one_letter_code
_entity_poly.pdbx_strand_id
1 'polypeptide(L)'
;AQMHNILQCTGGYPVEPIDIHPSVRHLECIRDLAMLTDKVFHIYSLGKERNVDGIEIARIARGISREQLMQEPSVFTIINTNSPLKLDVPMMEGIIQMASMGQAVIVTPFTLSGAMAPVTIAGALVQQNAEALSGIAFAQMVKKGAPVGYGGFTSNVDMKSGAPAFGTPEYMKAQLVGGQLARRYNIPYRTSNTCAANTVDAQAAYESVFSLWGAIQGGGNLM
;
A
#
# COMPACT_ATOMS: atom_id res chain seq x y z
N ALA A 1 12.27 8.23 9.11
CA ALA A 1 11.14 7.89 9.99
C ALA A 1 11.50 7.96 11.48
N GLN A 2 12.66 7.44 11.91
CA GLN A 2 13.04 7.39 13.33
C GLN A 2 12.92 8.74 14.05
N MET A 3 13.47 9.81 13.45
CA MET A 3 13.51 11.14 14.06
C MET A 3 12.16 11.87 14.15
N HIS A 4 11.10 11.37 13.52
CA HIS A 4 9.79 12.03 13.50
C HIS A 4 8.74 11.15 14.18
N ASN A 5 8.28 11.58 15.36
CA ASN A 5 7.30 10.82 16.17
C ASN A 5 5.95 10.64 15.47
N ILE A 6 5.61 11.55 14.56
CA ILE A 6 4.36 11.48 13.77
C ILE A 6 4.37 10.36 12.73
N LEU A 7 5.53 9.80 12.38
CA LEU A 7 5.65 8.68 11.45
C LEU A 7 5.73 7.38 12.25
N GLN A 8 4.75 6.50 12.12
CA GLN A 8 4.66 5.27 12.93
C GLN A 8 5.29 4.05 12.25
N CYS A 9 5.46 4.09 10.93
CA CYS A 9 6.06 3.02 10.13
C CYS A 9 6.80 3.59 8.93
N THR A 10 7.55 2.75 8.21
CA THR A 10 8.12 3.09 6.91
C THR A 10 7.29 2.46 5.79
N GLY A 11 6.88 3.29 4.81
CA GLY A 11 6.09 2.84 3.65
C GLY A 11 6.90 2.15 2.55
N GLY A 12 8.19 1.87 2.80
CA GLY A 12 9.14 1.35 1.83
C GLY A 12 10.39 2.21 1.78
N TYR A 13 11.13 2.11 0.68
CA TYR A 13 12.35 2.87 0.47
C TYR A 13 11.93 4.26 -0.04
N PRO A 14 12.39 5.36 0.57
CA PRO A 14 11.95 6.71 0.21
C PRO A 14 12.36 7.11 -1.22
N VAL A 15 13.40 6.45 -1.73
CA VAL A 15 13.89 6.57 -3.11
C VAL A 15 14.26 5.17 -3.60
N GLU A 16 14.15 4.93 -4.90
CA GLU A 16 14.59 3.67 -5.50
C GLU A 16 16.13 3.66 -5.57
N PRO A 17 16.82 2.67 -4.96
CA PRO A 17 18.28 2.57 -4.98
C PRO A 17 18.77 2.08 -6.34
N ILE A 18 18.92 3.00 -7.30
CA ILE A 18 19.30 2.69 -8.69
C ILE A 18 20.79 2.35 -8.86
N ASP A 19 21.60 2.62 -7.85
CA ASP A 19 23.02 2.29 -7.75
C ASP A 19 23.29 0.85 -7.32
N ILE A 20 22.26 0.15 -6.81
CA ILE A 20 22.34 -1.25 -6.36
C ILE A 20 21.61 -2.16 -7.35
N HIS A 21 22.21 -3.31 -7.68
CA HIS A 21 21.63 -4.23 -8.65
C HIS A 21 20.21 -4.67 -8.25
N PRO A 22 19.24 -4.72 -9.19
CA PRO A 22 17.85 -5.01 -8.88
C PRO A 22 17.57 -6.27 -8.09
N SER A 23 18.39 -7.32 -8.25
CA SER A 23 18.21 -8.61 -7.58
C SER A 23 18.55 -8.61 -6.09
N VAL A 24 19.32 -7.62 -5.60
CA VAL A 24 19.80 -7.60 -4.21
C VAL A 24 19.42 -6.35 -3.44
N ARG A 25 18.95 -5.29 -4.11
CA ARG A 25 18.63 -4.02 -3.45
C ARG A 25 17.58 -4.14 -2.34
N HIS A 26 16.67 -5.12 -2.40
CA HIS A 26 15.71 -5.32 -1.30
C HIS A 26 16.41 -5.79 -0.02
N LEU A 27 17.50 -6.55 -0.11
CA LEU A 27 18.27 -6.98 1.04
C LEU A 27 18.92 -5.79 1.73
N GLU A 28 19.60 -4.94 0.95
CA GLU A 28 20.27 -3.75 1.47
C GLU A 28 19.27 -2.79 2.12
N CYS A 29 18.16 -2.49 1.45
CA CYS A 29 17.21 -1.54 2.00
C CYS A 29 16.42 -2.09 3.19
N ILE A 30 16.06 -3.38 3.22
CA ILE A 30 15.38 -3.96 4.38
C ILE A 30 16.36 -4.10 5.56
N ARG A 31 17.63 -4.39 5.31
CA ARG A 31 18.69 -4.33 6.34
C ARG A 31 18.75 -2.94 6.95
N ASP A 32 18.78 -1.89 6.12
CA ASP A 32 18.85 -0.52 6.61
C ASP A 32 17.60 -0.15 7.42
N LEU A 33 16.40 -0.58 6.99
CA LEU A 33 15.18 -0.41 7.77
C LEU A 33 15.25 -1.15 9.12
N ALA A 34 15.77 -2.38 9.14
CA ALA A 34 15.92 -3.14 10.38
C ALA A 34 16.99 -2.59 11.34
N MET A 35 18.02 -1.91 10.83
CA MET A 35 19.15 -1.42 11.61
C MET A 35 19.04 0.04 12.03
N LEU A 36 18.35 0.87 11.23
CA LEU A 36 18.33 2.34 11.41
C LEU A 36 17.02 2.85 12.02
N THR A 37 16.02 1.99 12.22
CA THR A 37 14.74 2.36 12.84
C THR A 37 14.17 1.19 13.65
N ASP A 38 13.49 1.51 14.74
CA ASP A 38 12.74 0.55 15.56
C ASP A 38 11.25 0.43 15.13
N LYS A 39 10.86 1.20 14.12
CA LYS A 39 9.51 1.24 13.55
C LYS A 39 9.27 0.12 12.53
N VAL A 40 8.02 -0.31 12.44
CA VAL A 40 7.55 -1.33 11.48
C VAL A 40 7.85 -0.88 10.04
N PHE A 41 8.23 -1.83 9.18
CA PHE A 41 8.58 -1.57 7.80
C PHE A 41 7.80 -2.39 6.76
N HIS A 42 7.71 -1.81 5.57
CA HIS A 42 7.11 -2.38 4.37
C HIS A 42 8.09 -3.30 3.63
N ILE A 43 7.61 -4.46 3.17
CA ILE A 43 8.32 -5.32 2.22
C ILE A 43 7.66 -5.19 0.85
N TYR A 44 8.42 -4.78 -0.17
CA TYR A 44 7.92 -4.76 -1.54
C TYR A 44 7.75 -6.17 -2.10
N SER A 45 6.51 -6.56 -2.40
CA SER A 45 6.18 -7.86 -2.99
C SER A 45 6.48 -7.95 -4.50
N LEU A 46 7.74 -7.78 -4.89
CA LEU A 46 8.21 -7.97 -6.26
C LEU A 46 8.75 -9.40 -6.48
N GLY A 47 7.91 -10.39 -6.16
CA GLY A 47 8.21 -11.81 -6.31
C GLY A 47 8.50 -12.54 -5.00
N LYS A 48 8.49 -13.88 -5.06
CA LYS A 48 8.58 -14.77 -3.89
C LYS A 48 9.82 -14.52 -3.03
N GLU A 49 11.00 -14.50 -3.65
CA GLU A 49 12.29 -14.39 -2.96
C GLU A 49 12.35 -13.18 -2.03
N ARG A 50 11.98 -12.00 -2.53
CA ARG A 50 12.00 -10.75 -1.74
C ARG A 50 11.09 -10.79 -0.52
N ASN A 51 9.92 -11.43 -0.65
CA ASN A 51 9.00 -11.58 0.48
C ASN A 51 9.60 -12.50 1.55
N VAL A 52 10.14 -13.65 1.14
CA VAL A 52 10.77 -14.61 2.06
C VAL A 52 11.97 -13.97 2.75
N ASP A 53 12.84 -13.30 2.00
CA ASP A 53 14.01 -12.61 2.55
C ASP A 53 13.61 -11.50 3.53
N GLY A 54 12.64 -10.67 3.16
CA GLY A 54 12.18 -9.57 4.00
C GLY A 54 11.56 -10.05 5.32
N ILE A 55 10.75 -11.12 5.27
CA ILE A 55 10.17 -11.75 6.46
C ILE A 55 11.28 -12.31 7.35
N GLU A 56 12.29 -12.95 6.76
CA GLU A 56 13.39 -13.55 7.52
C GLU A 56 14.31 -12.49 8.15
N ILE A 57 14.62 -11.41 7.42
CA ILE A 57 15.35 -10.27 7.98
C ILE A 57 14.58 -9.68 9.17
N ALA A 58 13.25 -9.48 9.03
CA ALA A 58 12.43 -9.00 10.14
C ALA A 58 12.48 -9.93 11.35
N ARG A 59 12.41 -11.25 11.13
CA ARG A 59 12.50 -12.27 12.19
C ARG A 59 13.85 -12.20 12.92
N ILE A 60 14.95 -12.12 12.16
CA ILE A 60 16.31 -12.04 12.70
C ILE A 60 16.49 -10.75 13.50
N ALA A 61 16.08 -9.61 12.94
CA ALA A 61 16.17 -8.31 13.60
C ALA A 61 15.38 -8.27 14.92
N ARG A 62 14.21 -8.92 14.95
CA ARG A 62 13.41 -9.08 16.18
C ARG A 62 13.98 -10.11 17.16
N GLY A 63 14.89 -10.99 16.73
CA GLY A 63 15.48 -12.03 17.58
C GLY A 63 14.48 -13.11 18.03
N ILE A 64 13.43 -13.38 17.26
CA ILE A 64 12.32 -14.27 17.64
C ILE A 64 12.30 -15.57 16.82
N SER A 65 11.58 -16.58 17.33
CA SER A 65 11.34 -17.81 16.58
C SER A 65 10.38 -17.59 15.41
N ARG A 66 10.36 -18.53 14.47
CA ARG A 66 9.44 -18.49 13.33
C ARG A 66 7.98 -18.64 13.79
N GLU A 67 7.75 -19.47 14.80
CA GLU A 67 6.43 -19.71 15.39
C GLU A 67 5.89 -18.44 16.02
N GLN A 68 6.72 -17.70 16.76
CA GLN A 68 6.34 -16.41 17.34
C GLN A 68 6.01 -15.39 16.24
N LEU A 69 6.86 -15.29 15.21
CA LEU A 69 6.62 -14.39 14.06
C LEU A 69 5.25 -14.65 13.39
N MET A 70 4.82 -15.91 13.31
CA MET A 70 3.54 -16.29 12.70
C MET A 70 2.31 -15.88 13.52
N GLN A 71 2.49 -15.58 14.81
CA GLN A 71 1.43 -15.10 15.71
C GLN A 71 1.47 -13.58 15.88
N GLU A 72 2.61 -12.95 15.59
CA GLU A 72 2.85 -11.52 15.79
C GLU A 72 3.19 -10.85 14.44
N PRO A 73 2.20 -10.31 13.72
CA PRO A 73 2.44 -9.55 12.50
C PRO A 73 3.49 -8.47 12.74
N SER A 74 4.60 -8.54 11.99
CA SER A 74 5.80 -7.73 12.23
C SER A 74 6.13 -6.78 11.08
N VAL A 75 5.63 -7.12 9.90
CA VAL A 75 5.83 -6.42 8.65
C VAL A 75 4.52 -6.40 7.87
N PHE A 76 4.44 -5.49 6.90
CA PHE A 76 3.32 -5.43 5.97
C PHE A 76 3.81 -5.34 4.54
N THR A 77 2.94 -5.70 3.60
CA THR A 77 3.14 -5.46 2.17
C THR A 77 1.96 -4.68 1.59
N ILE A 78 2.23 -3.85 0.59
CA ILE A 78 1.24 -3.31 -0.31
C ILE A 78 1.16 -4.20 -1.55
N ILE A 79 -0.02 -4.75 -1.82
CA ILE A 79 -0.30 -5.52 -3.02
C ILE A 79 -1.12 -4.66 -3.98
N ASN A 80 -0.49 -4.20 -5.05
CA ASN A 80 -1.19 -3.45 -6.08
C ASN A 80 -1.78 -4.41 -7.11
N THR A 81 -3.08 -4.30 -7.38
CA THR A 81 -3.66 -4.89 -8.58
C THR A 81 -3.23 -4.07 -9.80
N ASN A 82 -3.05 -4.75 -10.92
CA ASN A 82 -2.78 -4.14 -12.21
C ASN A 82 -4.12 -3.83 -12.87
N SER A 83 -4.67 -2.66 -12.56
CA SER A 83 -5.98 -2.27 -13.07
C SER A 83 -5.94 -2.04 -14.59
N PRO A 84 -6.98 -2.46 -15.33
CA PRO A 84 -8.24 -3.00 -14.83
C PRO A 84 -8.23 -4.51 -14.58
N LEU A 85 -8.70 -4.91 -13.39
CA LEU A 85 -9.15 -6.26 -13.03
C LEU A 85 -8.10 -7.38 -13.15
N LYS A 86 -6.82 -7.08 -12.94
CA LYS A 86 -5.74 -8.08 -13.01
C LYS A 86 -4.92 -8.11 -11.73
N LEU A 87 -4.58 -9.32 -11.27
CA LEU A 87 -3.63 -9.55 -10.20
C LEU A 87 -2.45 -10.33 -10.79
N ASP A 88 -1.29 -9.67 -10.88
CA ASP A 88 -0.12 -10.25 -11.53
C ASP A 88 0.60 -11.26 -10.64
N VAL A 89 1.38 -12.16 -11.27
CA VAL A 89 2.09 -13.25 -10.58
C VAL A 89 2.96 -12.78 -9.39
N PRO A 90 3.78 -11.72 -9.49
CA PRO A 90 4.57 -11.25 -8.34
C PRO A 90 3.72 -10.81 -7.15
N MET A 91 2.55 -10.23 -7.43
CA MET A 91 1.60 -9.75 -6.42
C MET A 91 0.87 -10.93 -5.77
N MET A 92 0.49 -11.95 -6.55
CA MET A 92 -0.04 -13.20 -6.02
C MET A 92 0.96 -13.89 -5.10
N GLU A 93 2.23 -13.98 -5.51
CA GLU A 93 3.31 -14.51 -4.65
C GLU A 93 3.44 -13.70 -3.36
N GLY A 94 3.35 -12.37 -3.45
CA GLY A 94 3.30 -11.50 -2.28
C GLY A 94 2.21 -11.89 -1.28
N ILE A 95 0.99 -12.05 -1.77
CA ILE A 95 -0.14 -12.51 -0.94
C ILE A 95 0.17 -13.88 -0.33
N ILE A 96 0.61 -14.85 -1.13
CA ILE A 96 0.88 -16.21 -0.66
C ILE A 96 1.93 -16.22 0.44
N GLN A 97 3.10 -15.60 0.22
CA GLN A 97 4.20 -15.65 1.18
C GLN A 97 3.86 -14.90 2.48
N MET A 98 3.30 -13.69 2.37
CA MET A 98 2.98 -12.86 3.53
C MET A 98 1.83 -13.45 4.36
N ALA A 99 0.73 -13.84 3.72
CA ALA A 99 -0.42 -14.40 4.42
C ALA A 99 -0.08 -15.76 5.08
N SER A 100 0.66 -16.63 4.40
CA SER A 100 1.09 -17.92 4.98
C SER A 100 1.89 -17.74 6.27
N MET A 101 2.73 -16.71 6.30
CA MET A 101 3.57 -16.35 7.44
C MET A 101 2.86 -15.46 8.47
N GLY A 102 1.56 -15.21 8.34
CA GLY A 102 0.79 -14.37 9.29
C GLY A 102 1.14 -12.88 9.25
N GLN A 103 1.77 -12.41 8.18
CA GLN A 103 2.14 -11.00 8.00
C GLN A 103 1.02 -10.23 7.30
N ALA A 104 1.00 -8.90 7.46
CA ALA A 104 -0.11 -8.08 6.99
C ALA A 104 -0.06 -7.85 5.48
N VAL A 105 -1.20 -8.06 4.81
CA VAL A 105 -1.36 -7.86 3.36
C VAL A 105 -2.38 -6.75 3.11
N ILE A 106 -1.94 -5.66 2.48
CA ILE A 106 -2.81 -4.51 2.19
C ILE A 106 -3.03 -4.44 0.68
N VAL A 107 -4.21 -4.90 0.25
CA VAL A 107 -4.54 -4.95 -1.18
C VAL A 107 -5.01 -3.56 -1.61
N THR A 108 -4.21 -2.88 -2.42
CA THR A 108 -4.42 -1.50 -2.85
C THR A 108 -4.51 -1.42 -4.37
N PRO A 109 -5.72 -1.51 -4.94
CA PRO A 109 -5.89 -1.18 -6.34
C PRO A 109 -5.49 0.26 -6.61
N PHE A 110 -4.75 0.44 -7.69
CA PHE A 110 -4.33 1.74 -8.20
C PHE A 110 -5.17 2.00 -9.44
N THR A 111 -6.05 2.98 -9.38
CA THR A 111 -6.97 3.33 -10.46
C THR A 111 -6.90 4.82 -10.78
N LEU A 112 -6.74 5.13 -12.06
CA LEU A 112 -6.89 6.46 -12.62
C LEU A 112 -8.16 6.51 -13.47
N SER A 113 -9.18 7.19 -12.93
CA SER A 113 -10.47 7.41 -13.57
C SER A 113 -10.26 8.13 -14.90
N GLY A 114 -10.76 7.54 -15.98
CA GLY A 114 -10.56 8.03 -17.35
C GLY A 114 -9.38 7.39 -18.10
N ALA A 115 -8.60 6.54 -17.45
CA ALA A 115 -7.51 5.78 -18.09
C ALA A 115 -7.64 4.27 -17.83
N MET A 116 -7.43 3.83 -16.58
CA MET A 116 -7.45 2.41 -16.18
C MET A 116 -8.69 2.03 -15.36
N ALA A 117 -9.63 2.97 -15.24
CA ALA A 117 -10.94 2.80 -14.62
C ALA A 117 -11.96 3.73 -15.30
N PRO A 118 -13.28 3.46 -15.16
CA PRO A 118 -14.32 4.35 -15.67
C PRO A 118 -14.10 5.80 -15.21
N VAL A 119 -14.44 6.78 -16.06
CA VAL A 119 -14.27 8.20 -15.74
C VAL A 119 -15.12 8.68 -14.56
N THR A 120 -16.21 7.97 -14.25
CA THR A 120 -17.08 8.30 -13.12
C THR A 120 -16.52 7.74 -11.82
N ILE A 121 -16.59 8.53 -10.75
CA ILE A 121 -16.11 8.11 -9.42
C ILE A 121 -16.82 6.86 -8.92
N ALA A 122 -18.13 6.74 -9.14
CA ALA A 122 -18.87 5.54 -8.78
C ALA A 122 -18.36 4.31 -9.54
N GLY A 123 -18.13 4.42 -10.86
CA GLY A 123 -17.60 3.32 -11.66
C GLY A 123 -16.18 2.92 -11.26
N ALA A 124 -15.30 3.90 -11.05
CA ALA A 124 -13.93 3.65 -10.59
C ALA A 124 -13.89 2.99 -9.20
N LEU A 125 -14.76 3.43 -8.27
CA LEU A 125 -14.86 2.84 -6.93
C LEU A 125 -15.43 1.41 -6.96
N VAL A 126 -16.40 1.11 -7.83
CA VAL A 126 -16.89 -0.26 -8.02
C VAL A 126 -15.76 -1.16 -8.49
N GLN A 127 -14.95 -0.70 -9.45
CA GLN A 127 -13.80 -1.45 -9.94
C GLN A 127 -12.73 -1.65 -8.85
N GLN A 128 -12.30 -0.57 -8.18
CA GLN A 128 -11.37 -0.64 -7.04
C GLN A 128 -11.88 -1.63 -6.00
N ASN A 129 -13.16 -1.56 -5.66
CA ASN A 129 -13.72 -2.42 -4.65
C ASN A 129 -13.70 -3.91 -5.05
N ALA A 130 -14.03 -4.22 -6.31
CA ALA A 130 -13.94 -5.58 -6.82
C ALA A 130 -12.49 -6.10 -6.79
N GLU A 131 -11.53 -5.29 -7.22
CA GLU A 131 -10.11 -5.63 -7.21
C GLU A 131 -9.59 -5.87 -5.79
N ALA A 132 -9.88 -4.97 -4.86
CA ALA A 132 -9.46 -5.10 -3.46
C ALA A 132 -10.04 -6.36 -2.80
N LEU A 133 -11.36 -6.58 -2.93
CA LEU A 133 -12.03 -7.73 -2.32
C LEU A 133 -11.56 -9.06 -2.92
N SER A 134 -11.22 -9.10 -4.21
CA SER A 134 -10.68 -10.33 -4.82
C SER A 134 -9.31 -10.71 -4.24
N GLY A 135 -8.40 -9.74 -4.09
CA GLY A 135 -7.10 -9.98 -3.44
C GLY A 135 -7.23 -10.33 -1.95
N ILE A 136 -8.14 -9.65 -1.24
CA ILE A 136 -8.41 -9.94 0.19
C ILE A 136 -8.97 -11.35 0.37
N ALA A 137 -9.95 -11.74 -0.45
CA ALA A 137 -10.49 -13.09 -0.43
C ALA A 137 -9.41 -14.12 -0.73
N PHE A 138 -8.51 -13.85 -1.68
CA PHE A 138 -7.38 -14.72 -1.98
C PHE A 138 -6.43 -14.88 -0.78
N ALA A 139 -6.11 -13.80 -0.06
CA ALA A 139 -5.31 -13.89 1.17
C ALA A 139 -5.98 -14.79 2.24
N GLN A 140 -7.31 -14.70 2.39
CA GLN A 140 -8.05 -15.57 3.31
C GLN A 140 -8.10 -17.04 2.86
N MET A 141 -8.06 -17.31 1.55
CA MET A 141 -7.94 -18.66 1.00
C MET A 141 -6.56 -19.27 1.24
N VAL A 142 -5.50 -18.45 1.21
CA VAL A 142 -4.13 -18.89 1.57
C VAL A 142 -4.06 -19.27 3.05
N LYS A 143 -4.54 -18.40 3.94
CA LYS A 143 -4.60 -18.67 5.38
C LYS A 143 -5.78 -17.94 6.00
N LYS A 144 -6.74 -18.72 6.52
CA LYS A 144 -7.88 -18.17 7.25
C LYS A 144 -7.41 -17.32 8.42
N GLY A 145 -7.89 -16.09 8.51
CA GLY A 145 -7.49 -15.14 9.56
C GLY A 145 -6.18 -14.42 9.30
N ALA A 146 -5.59 -14.51 8.09
CA ALA A 146 -4.45 -13.69 7.72
C ALA A 146 -4.79 -12.19 7.90
N PRO A 147 -3.91 -11.36 8.49
CA PRO A 147 -4.16 -9.94 8.65
C PRO A 147 -4.21 -9.25 7.28
N VAL A 148 -5.33 -8.57 7.00
CA VAL A 148 -5.57 -7.92 5.72
C VAL A 148 -6.05 -6.49 5.91
N GLY A 149 -5.69 -5.61 4.97
CA GLY A 149 -6.21 -4.25 4.87
C GLY A 149 -6.84 -3.99 3.51
N TYR A 150 -7.89 -3.18 3.50
CA TYR A 150 -8.45 -2.59 2.28
C TYR A 150 -7.63 -1.36 1.93
N GLY A 151 -6.92 -1.37 0.81
CA GLY A 151 -6.27 -0.20 0.25
C GLY A 151 -7.09 0.42 -0.86
N GLY A 152 -7.02 1.74 -1.00
CA GLY A 152 -7.59 2.43 -2.14
C GLY A 152 -6.71 3.57 -2.62
N PHE A 153 -6.37 3.52 -3.91
CA PHE A 153 -5.77 4.63 -4.64
C PHE A 153 -6.58 4.86 -5.91
N THR A 154 -7.71 5.57 -5.79
CA THR A 154 -8.50 6.01 -6.95
C THR A 154 -8.34 7.51 -7.09
N SER A 155 -7.74 7.96 -8.20
CA SER A 155 -7.71 9.38 -8.61
C SER A 155 -8.29 9.55 -10.02
N ASN A 156 -8.12 10.72 -10.61
CA ASN A 156 -8.45 11.03 -12.01
C ASN A 156 -7.22 11.40 -12.82
N VAL A 157 -7.33 11.33 -14.14
CA VAL A 157 -6.38 11.97 -15.05
C VAL A 157 -6.78 13.42 -15.31
N ASP A 158 -5.80 14.27 -15.61
CA ASP A 158 -6.05 15.56 -16.24
C ASP A 158 -6.43 15.34 -17.71
N MET A 159 -7.62 15.79 -18.12
CA MET A 159 -8.14 15.52 -19.47
C MET A 159 -7.36 16.23 -20.59
N LYS A 160 -6.58 17.26 -20.25
CA LYS A 160 -5.79 18.01 -21.23
C LYS A 160 -4.45 17.33 -21.52
N SER A 161 -3.73 16.89 -20.48
CA SER A 161 -2.40 16.31 -20.58
C SER A 161 -2.37 14.78 -20.55
N GLY A 162 -3.42 14.15 -20.01
CA GLY A 162 -3.45 12.72 -19.71
C GLY A 162 -2.63 12.32 -18.48
N ALA A 163 -2.01 13.27 -17.79
CA ALA A 163 -1.19 13.01 -16.61
C ALA A 163 -2.07 12.65 -15.39
N PRO A 164 -1.55 11.91 -14.40
CA PRO A 164 -2.21 11.75 -13.11
C PRO A 164 -2.46 13.11 -12.45
N ALA A 165 -3.66 13.32 -11.93
CA ALA A 165 -4.02 14.50 -11.14
C ALA A 165 -4.18 14.11 -9.67
N PHE A 166 -3.73 14.98 -8.77
CA PHE A 166 -3.78 14.77 -7.31
C PHE A 166 -4.35 16.00 -6.60
N GLY A 167 -4.73 15.83 -5.33
CA GLY A 167 -5.40 16.90 -4.57
C GLY A 167 -6.76 17.32 -5.13
N THR A 168 -7.36 16.50 -6.00
CA THR A 168 -8.62 16.81 -6.68
C THR A 168 -9.83 16.43 -5.83
N PRO A 169 -11.01 17.05 -6.08
CA PRO A 169 -12.26 16.63 -5.46
C PRO A 169 -12.62 15.15 -5.73
N GLU A 170 -12.24 14.64 -6.90
CA GLU A 170 -12.36 13.24 -7.31
C GLU A 170 -11.60 12.32 -6.37
N TYR A 171 -10.32 12.63 -6.12
CA TYR A 171 -9.47 11.88 -5.20
C TYR A 171 -10.06 11.90 -3.78
N MET A 172 -10.42 13.08 -3.27
CA MET A 172 -11.00 13.22 -1.94
C MET A 172 -12.30 12.40 -1.78
N LYS A 173 -13.22 12.47 -2.74
CA LYS A 173 -14.46 11.68 -2.73
C LYS A 173 -14.16 10.19 -2.71
N ALA A 174 -13.19 9.73 -3.49
CA ALA A 174 -12.81 8.33 -3.52
C ALA A 174 -12.23 7.86 -2.18
N GLN A 175 -11.43 8.68 -1.50
CA GLN A 175 -10.92 8.36 -0.15
C GLN A 175 -12.05 8.27 0.89
N LEU A 176 -12.99 9.22 0.87
CA LEU A 176 -14.14 9.22 1.78
C LEU A 176 -15.00 7.95 1.61
N VAL A 177 -15.31 7.57 0.38
CA VAL A 177 -16.09 6.35 0.11
C VAL A 177 -15.27 5.10 0.40
N GLY A 178 -13.97 5.07 0.06
CA GLY A 178 -13.07 3.97 0.38
C GLY A 178 -13.05 3.64 1.87
N GLY A 179 -13.00 4.67 2.72
CA GLY A 179 -13.10 4.49 4.16
C GLY A 179 -14.46 3.96 4.64
N GLN A 180 -15.56 4.39 4.03
CA GLN A 180 -16.89 3.84 4.32
C GLN A 180 -16.99 2.36 3.92
N LEU A 181 -16.43 1.97 2.77
CA LEU A 181 -16.39 0.58 2.31
C LEU A 181 -15.54 -0.28 3.25
N ALA A 182 -14.34 0.17 3.62
CA ALA A 182 -13.48 -0.55 4.57
C ALA A 182 -14.18 -0.80 5.91
N ARG A 183 -14.87 0.20 6.46
CA ARG A 183 -15.70 0.04 7.68
C ARG A 183 -16.87 -0.91 7.47
N ARG A 184 -17.53 -0.87 6.30
CA ARG A 184 -18.61 -1.81 5.96
C ARG A 184 -18.12 -3.26 5.94
N TYR A 185 -16.87 -3.50 5.56
CA TYR A 185 -16.24 -4.83 5.58
C TYR A 185 -15.54 -5.15 6.91
N ASN A 186 -15.54 -4.21 7.86
CA ASN A 186 -14.88 -4.33 9.16
C ASN A 186 -13.39 -4.69 9.06
N ILE A 187 -12.67 -4.03 8.14
CA ILE A 187 -11.22 -4.19 7.96
C ILE A 187 -10.52 -2.81 7.89
N PRO A 188 -9.22 -2.73 8.25
CA PRO A 188 -8.48 -1.48 8.21
C PRO A 188 -8.41 -0.86 6.82
N TYR A 189 -8.45 0.47 6.76
CA TYR A 189 -8.33 1.25 5.52
C TYR A 189 -6.93 1.80 5.33
N ARG A 190 -6.30 1.52 4.19
CA ARG A 190 -5.10 2.21 3.72
C ARG A 190 -5.45 3.21 2.62
N THR A 191 -4.97 4.42 2.76
CA THR A 191 -5.10 5.51 1.78
C THR A 191 -3.77 6.26 1.68
N SER A 192 -3.70 7.42 1.04
CA SER A 192 -2.42 8.11 0.83
C SER A 192 -2.54 9.63 0.83
N ASN A 193 -1.43 10.28 1.12
CA ASN A 193 -1.20 11.66 0.69
C ASN A 193 -0.60 11.64 -0.73
N THR A 194 -1.02 12.56 -1.61
CA THR A 194 -0.51 12.65 -2.99
C THR A 194 -0.44 14.09 -3.46
N CYS A 195 0.51 14.35 -4.37
CA CYS A 195 0.81 15.66 -4.94
C CYS A 195 1.49 15.46 -6.31
N ALA A 196 1.13 16.27 -7.29
CA ALA A 196 1.66 16.28 -8.65
C ALA A 196 2.68 17.42 -8.88
N ALA A 197 2.85 18.33 -7.92
CA ALA A 197 3.78 19.45 -8.06
C ALA A 197 5.23 18.95 -8.18
N ASN A 198 5.98 19.55 -9.10
CA ASN A 198 7.40 19.22 -9.34
C ASN A 198 8.37 19.98 -8.43
N THR A 199 7.86 20.84 -7.56
CA THR A 199 8.64 21.63 -6.60
C THR A 199 7.80 21.88 -5.35
N VAL A 200 8.44 22.32 -4.27
CA VAL A 200 7.77 22.61 -2.99
C VAL A 200 7.18 24.03 -3.04
N ASP A 201 6.10 24.19 -3.79
CA ASP A 201 5.38 25.45 -3.96
C ASP A 201 3.96 25.40 -3.37
N ALA A 202 3.15 26.42 -3.72
CA ALA A 202 1.77 26.49 -3.28
C ALA A 202 0.93 25.30 -3.81
N GLN A 203 1.18 24.81 -5.03
CA GLN A 203 0.48 23.63 -5.55
C GLN A 203 0.80 22.43 -4.66
N ALA A 204 2.08 22.23 -4.31
CA ALA A 204 2.47 21.15 -3.41
C ALA A 204 1.77 21.20 -2.06
N ALA A 205 1.64 22.41 -1.49
CA ALA A 205 0.95 22.63 -0.23
C ALA A 205 -0.55 22.29 -0.33
N TYR A 206 -1.25 22.84 -1.33
CA TYR A 206 -2.70 22.66 -1.45
C TYR A 206 -3.09 21.22 -1.79
N GLU A 207 -2.42 20.60 -2.76
CA GLU A 207 -2.73 19.22 -3.14
C GLU A 207 -2.48 18.25 -1.99
N SER A 208 -1.39 18.44 -1.25
CA SER A 208 -1.09 17.61 -0.08
C SER A 208 -2.14 17.81 1.03
N VAL A 209 -2.56 19.05 1.32
CA VAL A 209 -3.58 19.31 2.35
C VAL A 209 -4.92 18.67 1.98
N PHE A 210 -5.35 18.78 0.73
CA PHE A 210 -6.62 18.18 0.28
C PHE A 210 -6.57 16.65 0.32
N SER A 211 -5.48 16.05 -0.14
CA SER A 211 -5.24 14.60 -0.04
C SER A 211 -5.22 14.11 1.42
N LEU A 212 -4.57 14.86 2.32
CA LEU A 212 -4.55 14.55 3.76
C LEU A 212 -5.95 14.69 4.38
N TRP A 213 -6.71 15.72 4.02
CA TRP A 213 -8.08 15.88 4.50
C TRP A 213 -8.99 14.75 4.05
N GLY A 214 -8.90 14.31 2.79
CA GLY A 214 -9.64 13.15 2.30
C GLY A 214 -9.26 11.88 3.07
N ALA A 215 -7.97 11.67 3.32
CA ALA A 215 -7.48 10.53 4.08
C ALA A 215 -7.97 10.50 5.54
N ILE A 216 -7.85 11.62 6.24
CA ILE A 216 -8.22 11.75 7.66
C ILE A 216 -9.74 11.65 7.82
N GLN A 217 -10.52 12.40 7.02
CA GLN A 217 -11.98 12.35 7.08
C GLN A 217 -12.54 11.03 6.57
N GLY A 218 -11.82 10.35 5.67
CA GLY A 218 -12.13 8.98 5.26
C GLY A 218 -11.93 7.97 6.39
N GLY A 219 -11.20 8.32 7.45
CA GLY A 219 -10.87 7.41 8.55
C GLY A 219 -9.80 6.39 8.17
N GLY A 220 -8.77 6.82 7.41
CA GLY A 220 -7.62 5.99 7.08
C GLY A 220 -6.91 5.49 8.35
N ASN A 221 -6.63 4.18 8.40
CA ASN A 221 -5.87 3.52 9.46
C ASN A 221 -4.36 3.48 9.14
N LEU A 222 -4.01 3.47 7.85
CA LEU A 222 -2.64 3.56 7.35
C LEU A 222 -2.56 4.54 6.18
N MET A 223 -1.48 5.33 6.14
CA MET A 223 -1.18 6.27 5.06
C MET A 223 0.16 5.94 4.41
#